data_AF-A0A1Y4DE08-F1
#
_entry.id   AF-A0A1Y4DE08-F1
#
_cell.length_a   1.000
_cell.length_b   1.000
_cell.length_c   1.000
_cell.angle_alpha   90.00
_cell.angle_beta   90.00
_cell.angle_gamma   90.00
#
_symmetry.space_group_name_H-M   'P 1'
#
loop_
_entity.id
_entity.type
_entity.pdbx_description
1 polymer ?
#
loop_
_entity_poly.entity_id
_entity_poly.type
_entity_poly.pdbx_seq_one_letter_code
_entity_poly.pdbx_strand_id
1 'polypeptide(L)'
;MFDENVQIKKLYASVFNKKQNEMKVKHIIRMLALLVAGAGLTSCTDWMYDDRSGCEHGLWLSFKYDYNLQRADLIDHVGSIGVFVYDEEGRYVTSFVQPDMHQSEPYRMYFDLPEGRYRFIALADQHEYEDLEAEPSGMYLSEAPKPGDRMEDFSVMLKHVHVGDDWAIVDREVNPLDTLWYAISEQSVYVPSDRYAYDTLSLVRDTKSISISLREIDHPERMDVDDYTFSISHRNLIMNCNPSRADMVADLTASVAVYAPYMKWNTSDDSSSRAGAGRTAHADFMTSRLYDDDDNEAKLTIRHRESDRTVIEADLCNLIGQLRNYDETQRYTLQEFLDRGYDFRLTFFLKGGEWQYTDVSIGILGWSKRIQNVSLD
;
A
#
# COMPACT_ATOMS: atom_id res chain seq x y z
N MET A 1 -2.28 -4.48 30.29
CA MET A 1 -2.79 -5.40 29.26
C MET A 1 -1.95 -5.18 28.01
N PHE A 2 -0.66 -5.55 28.09
CA PHE A 2 0.42 -5.12 27.19
C PHE A 2 1.20 -6.34 26.63
N ASP A 3 0.58 -7.52 26.58
CA ASP A 3 1.29 -8.80 26.38
C ASP A 3 0.88 -9.58 25.10
N GLU A 4 -0.07 -9.07 24.30
CA GLU A 4 -0.44 -9.70 23.01
C GLU A 4 0.42 -9.20 21.84
N ASN A 5 0.93 -7.96 21.90
CA ASN A 5 1.84 -7.42 20.87
C ASN A 5 3.22 -8.10 20.85
N VAL A 6 3.59 -8.85 21.89
CA VAL A 6 4.85 -9.60 21.98
C VAL A 6 4.71 -11.00 21.34
N GLN A 7 3.50 -11.56 21.25
CA GLN A 7 3.25 -12.87 20.65
C GLN A 7 3.20 -12.82 19.12
N ILE A 8 2.67 -11.75 18.53
CA ILE A 8 2.61 -11.56 17.06
C ILE A 8 4.01 -11.27 16.49
N LYS A 9 4.83 -10.44 17.18
CA LYS A 9 6.25 -10.23 16.84
C LYS A 9 7.09 -11.52 16.95
N LYS A 10 6.72 -12.44 17.84
CA LYS A 10 7.38 -13.75 17.97
C LYS A 10 7.04 -14.71 16.83
N LEU A 11 5.89 -14.58 16.17
CA LEU A 11 5.53 -15.48 15.06
C LEU A 11 6.39 -15.21 13.81
N TYR A 12 6.56 -13.93 13.43
CA TYR A 12 7.44 -13.50 12.33
C TYR A 12 8.93 -13.83 12.59
N ALA A 13 9.41 -13.67 13.84
CA ALA A 13 10.78 -14.07 14.22
C ALA A 13 10.99 -15.60 14.38
N SER A 14 9.94 -16.38 14.70
CA SER A 14 10.08 -17.82 14.96
C SER A 14 10.29 -18.66 13.69
N VAL A 15 9.73 -18.22 12.55
CA VAL A 15 9.89 -18.88 11.25
C VAL A 15 11.33 -18.74 10.75
N PHE A 16 11.98 -17.61 11.03
CA PHE A 16 13.37 -17.33 10.61
C PHE A 16 14.42 -18.02 11.51
N ASN A 17 14.24 -17.99 12.84
CA ASN A 17 15.18 -18.62 13.78
C ASN A 17 15.17 -20.15 13.75
N LYS A 18 14.02 -20.78 13.46
CA LYS A 18 13.94 -22.25 13.37
C LYS A 18 14.67 -22.80 12.14
N LYS A 19 14.63 -22.09 11.00
CA LYS A 19 15.39 -22.46 9.79
C LYS A 19 16.90 -22.27 9.92
N GLN A 20 17.37 -21.23 10.61
CA GLN A 20 18.82 -21.02 10.82
C GLN A 20 19.46 -22.00 11.82
N ASN A 21 18.77 -22.36 12.91
CA ASN A 21 19.30 -23.30 13.90
C ASN A 21 19.19 -24.78 13.49
N GLU A 22 18.15 -25.19 12.75
CA GLU A 22 18.07 -26.57 12.23
C GLU A 22 19.14 -26.85 11.16
N MET A 23 19.58 -25.84 10.40
CA MET A 23 20.71 -25.96 9.47
C MET A 23 22.06 -26.07 10.18
N LYS A 24 22.30 -25.31 11.26
CA LYS A 24 23.58 -25.34 12.00
C LYS A 24 23.74 -26.59 12.89
N VAL A 25 22.66 -27.08 13.51
CA VAL A 25 22.70 -28.27 14.38
C VAL A 25 22.87 -29.57 13.56
N LYS A 26 22.27 -29.67 12.37
CA LYS A 26 22.47 -30.82 11.47
C LYS A 26 23.89 -30.89 10.87
N HIS A 27 24.57 -29.76 10.69
CA HIS A 27 25.96 -29.73 10.21
C HIS A 27 26.99 -30.08 11.29
N ILE A 28 26.74 -29.70 12.56
CA ILE A 28 27.66 -30.01 13.67
C ILE A 28 27.53 -31.48 14.12
N ILE A 29 26.33 -32.06 14.09
CA ILE A 29 26.12 -33.48 14.44
C ILE A 29 26.63 -34.43 13.35
N ARG A 30 26.61 -34.03 12.06
CA ARG A 30 27.20 -34.83 10.96
C ARG A 30 28.73 -34.77 10.91
N MET A 31 29.35 -33.67 11.35
CA MET A 31 30.81 -33.54 11.41
C MET A 31 31.46 -34.29 12.58
N LEU A 32 30.71 -34.65 13.63
CA LEU A 32 31.26 -35.39 14.79
C LEU A 32 31.07 -36.92 14.70
N ALA A 33 30.24 -37.41 13.78
CA ALA A 33 30.02 -38.85 13.58
C ALA A 33 30.96 -39.51 12.54
N LEU A 34 31.81 -38.72 11.87
CA LEU A 34 32.66 -39.17 10.75
C LEU A 34 34.13 -39.45 11.14
N LEU A 35 34.47 -39.48 12.43
CA LEU A 35 35.85 -39.62 12.91
C LEU A 35 36.19 -40.95 13.62
N VAL A 36 35.32 -41.98 13.62
CA VAL A 36 35.60 -43.26 14.34
C VAL A 36 35.35 -44.54 13.54
N ALA A 37 35.23 -44.53 12.21
CA ALA A 37 35.10 -45.79 11.46
C ALA A 37 35.87 -45.79 10.13
N GLY A 38 37.20 -45.75 10.22
CA GLY A 38 38.06 -46.23 9.15
C GLY A 38 38.31 -47.72 9.31
N ALA A 39 37.80 -48.54 8.39
CA ALA A 39 38.55 -49.60 7.68
C ALA A 39 37.63 -50.61 6.98
N GLY A 40 37.82 -50.74 5.66
CA GLY A 40 37.64 -52.02 4.96
C GLY A 40 36.30 -52.26 4.26
N LEU A 41 36.25 -51.99 2.96
CA LEU A 41 36.11 -52.98 1.88
C LEU A 41 35.52 -52.32 0.62
N THR A 42 36.19 -52.61 -0.48
CA THR A 42 35.96 -52.14 -1.84
C THR A 42 34.75 -52.83 -2.49
N SER A 43 33.78 -52.05 -2.94
CA SER A 43 33.03 -52.32 -4.18
C SER A 43 32.51 -50.98 -4.69
N CYS A 44 32.78 -50.65 -5.94
CA CYS A 44 32.30 -49.44 -6.59
C CYS A 44 30.76 -49.48 -6.66
N THR A 45 30.12 -48.84 -5.69
CA THR A 45 28.80 -48.25 -5.89
C THR A 45 29.07 -46.83 -6.36
N ASP A 46 28.73 -46.54 -7.62
CA ASP A 46 28.56 -45.19 -8.13
C ASP A 46 27.71 -44.40 -7.12
N TRP A 47 28.41 -43.62 -6.30
CA TRP A 47 27.84 -42.48 -5.63
C TRP A 47 27.54 -41.50 -6.76
N MET A 48 26.27 -41.45 -7.19
CA MET A 48 25.74 -40.29 -7.89
C MET A 48 25.89 -39.09 -6.95
N TYR A 49 27.05 -38.47 -6.98
CA TYR A 49 27.16 -37.04 -6.78
C TYR A 49 26.42 -36.45 -7.97
N ASP A 50 25.13 -36.15 -7.75
CA ASP A 50 24.31 -35.40 -8.69
C ASP A 50 24.99 -34.04 -8.86
N ASP A 51 25.80 -33.95 -9.91
CA ASP A 51 26.43 -32.73 -10.36
C ASP A 51 25.30 -31.79 -10.80
N ARG A 52 24.85 -30.92 -9.89
CA ARG A 52 23.78 -29.94 -10.17
C ARG A 52 24.23 -28.81 -11.09
N SER A 53 25.40 -28.91 -11.71
CA SER A 53 25.77 -28.02 -12.81
C SER A 53 25.04 -28.48 -14.09
N GLY A 54 23.87 -27.89 -14.36
CA GLY A 54 23.10 -28.15 -15.59
C GLY A 54 21.58 -28.22 -15.46
N CYS A 55 21.01 -28.20 -14.25
CA CYS A 55 19.55 -28.12 -14.06
C CYS A 55 19.14 -26.68 -13.76
N GLU A 56 19.25 -25.80 -14.76
CA GLU A 56 18.63 -24.47 -14.71
C GLU A 56 17.12 -24.66 -14.59
N HIS A 57 16.52 -24.39 -13.43
CA HIS A 57 15.08 -24.51 -13.21
C HIS A 57 14.61 -23.50 -12.16
N GLY A 58 13.30 -23.28 -12.08
CA GLY A 58 12.72 -22.27 -11.17
C GLY A 58 12.29 -21.01 -11.90
N LEU A 59 12.06 -19.94 -11.14
CA LEU A 59 11.45 -18.70 -11.63
C LEU A 59 12.28 -17.48 -11.23
N TRP A 60 12.47 -16.56 -12.17
CA TRP A 60 12.92 -15.20 -11.90
C TRP A 60 11.75 -14.22 -12.05
N LEU A 61 11.43 -13.52 -10.97
CA LEU A 61 10.37 -12.53 -10.93
C LEU A 61 10.97 -11.12 -10.91
N SER A 62 10.56 -10.28 -11.86
CA SER A 62 10.85 -8.85 -11.88
C SER A 62 9.66 -8.04 -11.39
N PHE A 63 9.90 -6.80 -11.00
CA PHE A 63 8.87 -5.88 -10.52
C PHE A 63 9.01 -4.55 -11.24
N LYS A 64 7.89 -3.90 -11.52
CA LYS A 64 7.84 -2.54 -12.08
C LYS A 64 6.72 -1.74 -11.41
N TYR A 65 6.89 -0.45 -11.30
CA TYR A 65 5.84 0.48 -10.87
C TYR A 65 5.61 1.52 -11.97
N ASP A 66 4.96 1.10 -13.06
CA ASP A 66 4.57 1.95 -14.19
C ASP A 66 3.08 2.34 -14.18
N TYR A 67 2.31 1.80 -13.22
CA TYR A 67 0.88 2.10 -13.03
C TYR A 67 0.67 3.42 -12.28
N ASN A 68 1.20 4.51 -12.84
CA ASN A 68 1.10 5.87 -12.32
C ASN A 68 0.77 6.86 -13.44
N LEU A 69 0.44 8.11 -13.09
CA LEU A 69 0.10 9.13 -14.09
C LEU A 69 1.32 9.71 -14.82
N GLN A 70 2.54 9.53 -14.30
CA GLN A 70 3.79 9.94 -14.99
C GLN A 70 4.15 9.01 -16.14
N ARG A 71 3.62 7.77 -16.15
CA ARG A 71 3.87 6.74 -17.17
C ARG A 71 5.35 6.38 -17.30
N ALA A 72 6.04 6.39 -16.17
CA ALA A 72 7.42 5.94 -16.03
C ALA A 72 7.48 4.83 -15.00
N ASP A 73 8.44 3.93 -15.14
CA ASP A 73 8.73 2.97 -14.09
C ASP A 73 9.39 3.71 -12.92
N LEU A 74 8.72 3.72 -11.77
CA LEU A 74 9.18 4.36 -10.54
C LEU A 74 9.51 3.32 -9.47
N ILE A 75 10.02 2.14 -9.88
CA ILE A 75 10.37 1.05 -8.97
C ILE A 75 11.37 1.48 -7.88
N ASP A 76 12.20 2.50 -8.16
CA ASP A 76 13.14 3.13 -7.23
C ASP A 76 12.46 3.75 -5.99
N HIS A 77 11.13 3.88 -5.97
CA HIS A 77 10.38 4.33 -4.80
C HIS A 77 10.03 3.19 -3.83
N VAL A 78 10.21 1.94 -4.23
CA VAL A 78 9.89 0.76 -3.43
C VAL A 78 11.13 0.34 -2.66
N GLY A 79 11.05 0.36 -1.33
CA GLY A 79 12.17 0.01 -0.44
C GLY A 79 12.23 -1.48 -0.14
N SER A 80 11.09 -2.16 0.01
CA SER A 80 11.05 -3.59 0.29
C SER A 80 9.86 -4.28 -0.38
N ILE A 81 9.96 -5.60 -0.61
CA ILE A 81 8.88 -6.37 -1.23
C ILE A 81 8.79 -7.80 -0.68
N GLY A 82 7.59 -8.22 -0.30
CA GLY A 82 7.22 -9.58 0.05
C GLY A 82 6.39 -10.22 -1.05
N VAL A 83 6.73 -11.43 -1.46
CA VAL A 83 5.99 -12.20 -2.47
C VAL A 83 5.49 -13.51 -1.87
N PHE A 84 4.20 -13.77 -2.05
CA PHE A 84 3.51 -14.99 -1.68
C PHE A 84 3.21 -15.80 -2.94
N VAL A 85 3.62 -17.07 -2.93
CA VAL A 85 3.52 -18.00 -4.06
C VAL A 85 2.40 -18.99 -3.82
N TYR A 86 1.52 -19.14 -4.81
CA TYR A 86 0.38 -20.04 -4.81
C TYR A 86 0.49 -21.03 -5.97
N ASP A 87 0.08 -22.28 -5.78
CA ASP A 87 0.05 -23.32 -6.82
C ASP A 87 -1.14 -23.16 -7.79
N GLU A 88 -1.30 -24.13 -8.70
CA GLU A 88 -2.35 -24.13 -9.72
C GLU A 88 -3.75 -24.18 -9.11
N GLU A 89 -3.90 -24.85 -7.97
CA GLU A 89 -5.13 -24.92 -7.18
C GLU A 89 -5.37 -23.68 -6.31
N GLY A 90 -4.49 -22.68 -6.37
CA GLY A 90 -4.59 -21.45 -5.59
C GLY A 90 -4.26 -21.65 -4.10
N ARG A 91 -3.45 -22.65 -3.77
CA ARG A 91 -3.03 -22.95 -2.39
C ARG A 91 -1.64 -22.38 -2.14
N TYR A 92 -1.45 -21.81 -0.96
CA TYR A 92 -0.19 -21.21 -0.57
C TYR A 92 0.93 -22.25 -0.46
N VAL A 93 2.05 -21.95 -1.12
CA VAL A 93 3.26 -22.79 -1.20
C VAL A 93 4.37 -22.22 -0.33
N THR A 94 4.76 -20.97 -0.59
CA THR A 94 5.90 -20.33 0.06
C THR A 94 5.86 -18.82 -0.08
N SER A 95 6.72 -18.12 0.65
CA SER A 95 6.93 -16.69 0.50
C SER A 95 8.40 -16.32 0.61
N PHE A 96 8.74 -15.18 0.02
CA PHE A 96 10.06 -14.58 0.12
C PHE A 96 9.92 -13.08 0.35
N VAL A 97 10.86 -12.50 1.10
CA VAL A 97 10.92 -11.06 1.35
C VAL A 97 12.29 -10.57 0.91
N GLN A 98 12.31 -9.57 0.04
CA GLN A 98 13.49 -8.75 -0.22
C GLN A 98 13.39 -7.51 0.68
N PRO A 99 14.25 -7.40 1.70
CA PRO A 99 14.16 -6.31 2.69
C PRO A 99 14.63 -4.96 2.16
N ASP A 100 15.42 -4.96 1.10
CA ASP A 100 16.00 -3.77 0.46
C ASP A 100 16.08 -4.02 -1.05
N MET A 101 15.24 -3.32 -1.81
CA MET A 101 15.14 -3.41 -3.26
C MET A 101 16.26 -2.66 -4.00
N HIS A 102 17.04 -1.82 -3.31
CA HIS A 102 18.08 -0.98 -3.91
C HIS A 102 19.43 -1.68 -4.03
N GLN A 103 19.57 -2.92 -3.55
CA GLN A 103 20.85 -3.65 -3.53
C GLN A 103 21.32 -4.12 -4.91
N SER A 104 20.46 -4.18 -5.93
CA SER A 104 20.85 -4.60 -7.29
C SER A 104 19.86 -4.12 -8.35
N GLU A 105 20.31 -3.43 -9.39
CA GLU A 105 19.46 -3.02 -10.52
C GLU A 105 19.84 -3.72 -11.84
N PRO A 106 18.87 -4.26 -12.60
CA PRO A 106 17.47 -4.47 -12.22
C PRO A 106 17.32 -5.64 -11.23
N TYR A 107 16.59 -5.44 -10.13
CA TYR A 107 16.37 -6.49 -9.14
C TYR A 107 15.49 -7.60 -9.72
N ARG A 108 15.87 -8.86 -9.43
CA ARG A 108 15.07 -10.05 -9.76
C ARG A 108 15.06 -10.99 -8.58
N MET A 109 13.87 -11.43 -8.19
CA MET A 109 13.69 -12.42 -7.14
C MET A 109 13.72 -13.83 -7.73
N TYR A 110 14.58 -14.69 -7.20
CA TYR A 110 14.64 -16.10 -7.60
C TYR A 110 13.77 -16.97 -6.71
N PHE A 111 13.00 -17.86 -7.32
CA PHE A 111 12.27 -18.92 -6.63
C PHE A 111 12.67 -20.29 -7.15
N ASP A 112 13.11 -21.15 -6.23
CA ASP A 112 13.37 -22.57 -6.48
C ASP A 112 12.05 -23.35 -6.45
N LEU A 113 11.32 -23.34 -7.56
CA LEU A 113 10.00 -23.97 -7.71
C LEU A 113 10.10 -25.22 -8.59
N PRO A 114 9.40 -26.32 -8.24
CA PRO A 114 9.31 -27.48 -9.11
C PRO A 114 8.48 -27.16 -10.36
N GLU A 115 8.44 -28.10 -11.30
CA GLU A 115 7.59 -27.96 -12.48
C GLU A 115 6.11 -27.82 -12.09
N GLY A 116 5.44 -26.80 -12.61
CA GLY A 116 4.05 -26.52 -12.25
C GLY A 116 3.58 -25.14 -12.70
N ARG A 117 2.32 -24.82 -12.40
CA ARG A 117 1.75 -23.49 -12.61
C ARG A 117 1.62 -22.76 -11.28
N TYR A 118 2.00 -21.49 -11.28
CA TYR A 118 2.02 -20.68 -10.06
C TYR A 118 1.38 -19.31 -10.27
N ARG A 119 0.87 -18.74 -9.18
CA ARG A 119 0.38 -17.38 -9.08
C ARG A 119 1.04 -16.66 -7.92
N PHE A 120 1.02 -15.34 -7.99
CA PHE A 120 1.76 -14.49 -7.05
C PHE A 120 0.86 -13.40 -6.49
N ILE A 121 1.06 -13.10 -5.21
CA ILE A 121 0.67 -11.84 -4.59
C ILE A 121 1.97 -11.18 -4.11
N ALA A 122 2.19 -9.93 -4.46
CA ALA A 122 3.27 -9.13 -3.91
C ALA A 122 2.70 -7.98 -3.10
N LEU A 123 3.32 -7.69 -1.95
CA LEU A 123 3.13 -6.48 -1.17
C LEU A 123 4.47 -5.77 -1.05
N ALA A 124 4.49 -4.47 -1.27
CA ALA A 124 5.70 -3.68 -1.24
C ALA A 124 5.51 -2.42 -0.41
N ASP A 125 6.55 -2.01 0.30
CA ASP A 125 6.57 -0.84 1.18
C ASP A 125 7.65 0.15 0.69
N GLN A 126 7.49 1.43 1.00
CA GLN A 126 8.44 2.46 0.57
C GLN A 126 9.68 2.44 1.44
N HIS A 127 9.53 2.14 2.74
CA HIS A 127 10.66 1.96 3.62
C HIS A 127 11.29 0.57 3.45
N GLU A 128 12.58 0.52 3.74
CA GLU A 128 13.31 -0.73 3.92
C GLU A 128 12.79 -1.46 5.16
N TYR A 129 12.96 -2.77 5.19
CA TYR A 129 12.41 -3.61 6.26
C TYR A 129 12.95 -3.24 7.66
N GLU A 130 14.22 -2.83 7.76
CA GLU A 130 14.83 -2.46 9.05
C GLU A 130 14.19 -1.19 9.64
N ASP A 131 13.78 -0.24 8.80
CA ASP A 131 13.10 0.99 9.21
C ASP A 131 11.67 0.71 9.70
N LEU A 132 10.97 -0.23 9.07
CA LEU A 132 9.64 -0.71 9.50
C LEU A 132 9.69 -1.44 10.86
N GLU A 133 10.82 -2.06 11.22
CA GLU A 133 11.01 -2.67 12.53
C GLU A 133 11.31 -1.64 13.63
N ALA A 134 12.02 -0.55 13.27
CA ALA A 134 12.46 0.50 14.19
C ALA A 134 11.34 1.51 14.50
N GLU A 135 10.51 1.84 13.51
CA GLU A 135 9.34 2.69 13.67
C GLU A 135 8.11 1.96 13.12
N PRO A 136 7.01 1.83 13.89
CA PRO A 136 5.79 1.18 13.41
C PRO A 136 5.01 2.05 12.41
N SER A 137 5.67 2.63 11.41
CA SER A 137 5.06 3.26 10.24
C SER A 137 4.37 2.23 9.33
N GLY A 138 4.78 0.96 9.42
CA GLY A 138 4.09 -0.22 8.86
C GLY A 138 2.75 -0.48 9.55
N MET A 139 1.73 0.30 9.17
CA MET A 139 0.37 0.17 9.72
C MET A 139 -0.44 -0.91 9.02
N TYR A 140 0.05 -1.47 7.91
CA TYR A 140 -0.61 -2.57 7.24
C TYR A 140 -0.17 -3.91 7.83
N LEU A 141 -1.15 -4.65 8.31
CA LEU A 141 -1.00 -5.97 8.87
C LEU A 141 -1.49 -6.97 7.83
N SER A 142 -0.64 -7.93 7.47
CA SER A 142 -1.06 -9.15 6.81
C SER A 142 -0.78 -10.32 7.76
N GLU A 143 -1.68 -11.30 7.80
CA GLU A 143 -1.37 -12.57 8.44
C GLU A 143 -0.56 -13.41 7.46
N ALA A 144 0.58 -13.95 7.91
CA ALA A 144 1.38 -14.84 7.09
C ALA A 144 0.53 -16.09 6.73
N PRO A 145 0.30 -16.36 5.43
CA PRO A 145 -0.46 -17.53 5.02
C PRO A 145 0.19 -18.82 5.53
N LYS A 146 -0.64 -19.78 5.92
CA LYS A 146 -0.21 -21.12 6.31
C LYS A 146 -0.17 -22.02 5.07
N PRO A 147 0.67 -23.07 5.06
CA PRO A 147 0.69 -24.03 3.97
C PRO A 147 -0.71 -24.57 3.67
N GLY A 148 -1.17 -24.36 2.45
CA GLY A 148 -2.52 -24.72 2.03
C GLY A 148 -3.61 -23.66 2.31
N ASP A 149 -3.33 -22.47 2.79
CA ASP A 149 -4.35 -21.41 2.78
C ASP A 149 -4.67 -21.01 1.34
N ARG A 150 -5.89 -20.53 1.07
CA ARG A 150 -6.29 -20.17 -0.30
C ARG A 150 -5.82 -18.77 -0.64
N MET A 151 -5.54 -18.53 -1.92
CA MET A 151 -5.21 -17.20 -2.43
C MET A 151 -6.33 -16.18 -2.15
N GLU A 152 -7.59 -16.62 -2.21
CA GLU A 152 -8.75 -15.76 -1.90
C GLU A 152 -8.84 -15.36 -0.42
N ASP A 153 -8.18 -16.08 0.49
CA ASP A 153 -8.19 -15.79 1.92
C ASP A 153 -7.15 -14.71 2.29
N PHE A 154 -6.30 -14.31 1.34
CA PHE A 154 -5.28 -13.29 1.57
C PHE A 154 -5.93 -11.92 1.76
N SER A 155 -5.57 -11.25 2.86
CA SER A 155 -6.06 -9.91 3.17
C SER A 155 -4.98 -9.04 3.78
N VAL A 156 -5.12 -7.73 3.57
CA VAL A 156 -4.28 -6.70 4.16
C VAL A 156 -5.18 -5.78 4.97
N MET A 157 -4.84 -5.60 6.24
CA MET A 157 -5.61 -4.80 7.19
C MET A 157 -4.80 -3.58 7.63
N LEU A 158 -5.34 -2.39 7.42
CA LEU A 158 -4.83 -1.17 8.02
C LEU A 158 -5.13 -1.17 9.52
N LYS A 159 -4.13 -0.98 10.36
CA LYS A 159 -4.27 -0.86 11.82
C LYS A 159 -5.21 0.29 12.18
N HIS A 160 -6.14 0.02 13.08
CA HIS A 160 -7.19 0.96 13.48
C HIS A 160 -7.66 0.72 14.92
N VAL A 161 -8.44 1.65 15.44
CA VAL A 161 -9.14 1.55 16.73
C VAL A 161 -10.64 1.68 16.48
N HIS A 162 -11.40 0.64 16.81
CA HIS A 162 -12.86 0.68 16.68
C HIS A 162 -13.49 1.74 17.60
N VAL A 163 -14.50 2.43 17.06
CA VAL A 163 -15.34 3.39 17.78
C VAL A 163 -16.79 3.02 17.54
N GLY A 164 -17.37 2.29 18.49
CA GLY A 164 -18.66 1.62 18.28
C GLY A 164 -18.53 0.48 17.27
N ASP A 165 -19.66 0.07 16.70
CA ASP A 165 -19.73 -1.11 15.81
C ASP A 165 -19.40 -0.77 14.35
N ASP A 166 -19.75 0.44 13.90
CA ASP A 166 -19.71 0.80 12.47
C ASP A 166 -18.45 1.57 12.05
N TRP A 167 -17.70 2.14 12.99
CA TRP A 167 -16.62 3.08 12.71
C TRP A 167 -15.30 2.63 13.31
N ALA A 168 -14.21 3.01 12.67
CA ALA A 168 -12.88 2.88 13.25
C ALA A 168 -12.03 4.11 12.92
N ILE A 169 -11.23 4.55 13.90
CA ILE A 169 -10.27 5.63 13.71
C ILE A 169 -8.95 5.04 13.26
N VAL A 170 -8.39 5.62 12.19
CA VAL A 170 -7.01 5.40 11.79
C VAL A 170 -6.17 6.45 12.51
N ASP A 171 -5.60 6.05 13.65
CA ASP A 171 -4.81 6.93 14.50
C ASP A 171 -3.49 7.31 13.81
N ARG A 172 -3.24 8.62 13.70
CA ARG A 172 -2.04 9.20 13.07
C ARG A 172 -1.33 10.20 13.98
N GLU A 173 -1.44 10.06 15.31
CA GLU A 173 -0.88 11.00 16.29
C GLU A 173 0.61 11.34 16.09
N VAL A 174 1.40 10.55 15.34
CA VAL A 174 2.84 10.77 15.22
C VAL A 174 3.39 10.74 13.77
N ASN A 175 2.90 9.90 12.85
CA ASN A 175 3.52 9.74 11.52
C ASN A 175 2.49 9.52 10.38
N PRO A 176 2.81 9.93 9.13
CA PRO A 176 2.04 9.56 7.95
C PRO A 176 2.09 8.03 7.72
N LEU A 177 1.11 7.50 6.97
CA LEU A 177 1.16 6.11 6.52
C LEU A 177 2.38 5.92 5.60
N ASP A 178 3.06 4.78 5.73
CA ASP A 178 4.01 4.38 4.71
C ASP A 178 3.31 4.15 3.36
N THR A 179 4.03 4.27 2.25
CA THR A 179 3.46 3.95 0.94
C THR A 179 3.40 2.43 0.75
N LEU A 180 2.19 1.91 0.51
CA LEU A 180 1.94 0.52 0.19
C LEU A 180 1.68 0.36 -1.31
N TRP A 181 2.28 -0.68 -1.89
CA TRP A 181 1.92 -1.21 -3.20
C TRP A 181 1.51 -2.67 -3.10
N TYR A 182 0.67 -3.11 -4.03
CA TYR A 182 0.40 -4.53 -4.25
C TYR A 182 0.61 -4.91 -5.72
N ALA A 183 0.78 -6.19 -5.99
CA ALA A 183 0.53 -6.78 -7.29
C ALA A 183 -0.09 -8.16 -7.12
N ILE A 184 -1.00 -8.52 -8.02
CA ILE A 184 -1.55 -9.88 -8.12
C ILE A 184 -1.32 -10.36 -9.55
N SER A 185 -0.85 -11.60 -9.72
CA SER A 185 -0.62 -12.12 -11.07
C SER A 185 -1.94 -12.28 -11.83
N GLU A 186 -2.04 -11.66 -13.01
CA GLU A 186 -3.23 -11.77 -13.87
C GLU A 186 -3.43 -13.20 -14.40
N GLN A 187 -2.32 -13.88 -14.69
CA GLN A 187 -2.30 -15.26 -15.20
C GLN A 187 -1.37 -16.12 -14.34
N SER A 188 -1.49 -17.44 -14.49
CA SER A 188 -0.52 -18.36 -13.90
C SER A 188 0.71 -18.51 -14.79
N VAL A 189 1.88 -18.52 -14.17
CA VAL A 189 3.17 -18.73 -14.82
C VAL A 189 3.51 -20.21 -14.75
N TYR A 190 3.83 -20.81 -15.90
CA TYR A 190 4.32 -22.19 -15.95
C TYR A 190 5.84 -22.21 -15.75
N VAL A 191 6.29 -22.91 -14.72
CA VAL A 191 7.70 -23.19 -14.44
C VAL A 191 8.03 -24.56 -15.02
N PRO A 192 8.95 -24.66 -16.00
CA PRO A 192 9.38 -25.93 -16.55
C PRO A 192 10.47 -26.58 -15.69
N SER A 193 10.66 -27.90 -15.84
CA SER A 193 11.69 -28.67 -15.11
C SER A 193 13.12 -28.50 -15.65
N ASP A 194 13.28 -27.92 -16.85
CA ASP A 194 14.54 -27.94 -17.61
C ASP A 194 15.10 -26.55 -18.00
N ARG A 195 14.44 -25.46 -17.59
CA ARG A 195 14.91 -24.08 -17.79
C ARG A 195 14.29 -23.12 -16.77
N TYR A 196 14.81 -21.90 -16.68
CA TYR A 196 14.15 -20.84 -15.92
C TYR A 196 12.88 -20.33 -16.62
N ALA A 197 11.86 -20.05 -15.80
CA ALA A 197 10.75 -19.18 -16.17
C ALA A 197 11.05 -17.73 -15.78
N TYR A 198 10.38 -16.80 -16.45
CA TYR A 198 10.48 -15.36 -16.17
C TYR A 198 9.09 -14.76 -16.18
N ASP A 199 8.83 -13.87 -15.23
CA ASP A 199 7.62 -13.05 -15.22
C ASP A 199 7.89 -11.67 -14.60
N THR A 200 6.97 -10.74 -14.77
CA THR A 200 7.06 -9.39 -14.22
C THR A 200 5.74 -8.97 -13.58
N LEU A 201 5.77 -8.65 -12.29
CA LEU A 201 4.62 -8.09 -11.60
C LEU A 201 4.59 -6.56 -11.72
N SER A 202 3.42 -6.03 -12.08
CA SER A 202 3.18 -4.58 -12.16
C SER A 202 2.53 -4.13 -10.85
N LEU A 203 3.23 -3.26 -10.12
CA LEU A 203 2.78 -2.77 -8.82
C LEU A 203 1.74 -1.66 -8.99
N VAL A 204 0.72 -1.69 -8.16
CA VAL A 204 -0.32 -0.67 -8.01
C VAL A 204 -0.19 -0.05 -6.62
N ARG A 205 -0.15 1.28 -6.55
CA ARG A 205 -0.03 2.02 -5.29
C ARG A 205 -1.38 2.15 -4.60
N ASP A 206 -1.49 1.66 -3.37
CA ASP A 206 -2.71 1.75 -2.57
C ASP A 206 -2.85 3.11 -1.88
N THR A 207 -1.80 3.62 -1.24
CA THR A 207 -1.94 4.80 -0.38
C THR A 207 -2.01 6.11 -1.15
N LYS A 208 -2.85 7.03 -0.68
CA LYS A 208 -3.07 8.35 -1.29
C LYS A 208 -2.73 9.47 -0.31
N SER A 209 -1.98 10.46 -0.80
CA SER A 209 -1.79 11.74 -0.13
C SER A 209 -2.84 12.74 -0.59
N ILE A 210 -3.48 13.40 0.37
CA ILE A 210 -4.56 14.36 0.11
C ILE A 210 -4.33 15.61 0.97
N SER A 211 -4.02 16.71 0.31
CA SER A 211 -3.87 18.03 0.94
C SER A 211 -5.11 18.86 0.76
N ILE A 212 -5.71 19.31 1.86
CA ILE A 212 -6.85 20.20 1.86
C ILE A 212 -6.41 21.60 2.28
N SER A 213 -6.86 22.61 1.55
CA SER A 213 -6.66 24.02 1.90
C SER A 213 -8.01 24.74 1.94
N LEU A 214 -8.22 25.60 2.95
CA LEU A 214 -9.38 26.47 3.06
C LEU A 214 -8.95 27.93 2.94
N ARG A 215 -9.67 28.69 2.11
CA ARG A 215 -9.58 30.16 2.01
C ARG A 215 -10.95 30.77 2.25
N GLU A 216 -10.98 31.90 2.95
CA GLU A 216 -12.19 32.73 3.05
C GLU A 216 -12.16 33.82 1.97
N ILE A 217 -13.29 34.12 1.34
CA ILE A 217 -13.44 35.17 0.33
C ILE A 217 -13.67 36.55 0.97
N ASP A 218 -14.58 36.68 1.95
CA ASP A 218 -14.99 37.99 2.47
C ASP A 218 -14.02 38.49 3.56
N HIS A 219 -13.59 37.58 4.44
CA HIS A 219 -12.67 37.86 5.56
C HIS A 219 -11.47 36.90 5.58
N PRO A 220 -10.59 36.96 4.56
CA PRO A 220 -9.48 36.02 4.40
C PRO A 220 -8.49 36.04 5.59
N GLU A 221 -8.39 37.14 6.32
CA GLU A 221 -7.54 37.29 7.51
C GLU A 221 -8.02 36.47 8.72
N ARG A 222 -9.29 36.04 8.73
CA ARG A 222 -9.89 35.28 9.84
C ARG A 222 -9.75 33.78 9.71
N MET A 223 -9.27 33.29 8.56
CA MET A 223 -9.11 31.86 8.35
C MET A 223 -8.08 31.27 9.32
N ASP A 224 -8.51 30.30 10.13
CA ASP A 224 -7.64 29.53 11.01
C ASP A 224 -7.98 28.05 10.92
N VAL A 225 -6.97 27.20 10.73
CA VAL A 225 -7.13 25.75 10.67
C VAL A 225 -7.71 25.16 11.96
N ASP A 226 -7.45 25.80 13.11
CA ASP A 226 -7.93 25.30 14.40
C ASP A 226 -9.41 25.57 14.66
N ASP A 227 -10.06 26.38 13.82
CA ASP A 227 -11.52 26.59 13.87
C ASP A 227 -12.30 25.42 13.24
N TYR A 228 -11.61 24.49 12.58
CA TYR A 228 -12.23 23.40 11.82
C TYR A 228 -11.79 22.02 12.29
N THR A 229 -12.70 21.06 12.17
CA THR A 229 -12.41 19.64 12.19
C THR A 229 -12.49 19.11 10.76
N PHE A 230 -11.47 18.37 10.35
CA PHE A 230 -11.40 17.76 9.04
C PHE A 230 -11.41 16.24 9.22
N SER A 231 -12.16 15.54 8.37
CA SER A 231 -12.18 14.09 8.34
C SER A 231 -12.43 13.57 6.94
N ILE A 232 -11.80 12.44 6.61
CA ILE A 232 -12.16 11.63 5.44
C ILE A 232 -12.70 10.31 5.97
N SER A 233 -13.87 9.88 5.52
CA SER A 233 -14.41 8.57 5.85
C SER A 233 -14.52 7.67 4.64
N HIS A 234 -14.06 6.41 4.74
CA HIS A 234 -14.10 5.45 3.65
C HIS A 234 -14.03 4.01 4.17
N ARG A 235 -14.67 3.03 3.52
CA ARG A 235 -14.56 1.62 3.91
C ARG A 235 -13.41 0.96 3.15
N ASN A 236 -12.20 1.14 3.67
CA ASN A 236 -10.96 0.66 3.05
C ASN A 236 -9.93 0.17 4.09
N LEU A 237 -10.40 -0.25 5.27
CA LEU A 237 -9.55 -0.80 6.33
C LEU A 237 -9.01 -2.18 5.98
N ILE A 238 -9.80 -3.00 5.29
CA ILE A 238 -9.43 -4.37 4.92
C ILE A 238 -9.55 -4.48 3.41
N MET A 239 -8.47 -4.97 2.79
CA MET A 239 -8.37 -5.21 1.37
C MET A 239 -8.17 -6.72 1.15
N ASN A 240 -9.17 -7.36 0.56
CA ASN A 240 -9.20 -8.79 0.30
C ASN A 240 -8.70 -9.08 -1.12
N CYS A 241 -7.92 -10.14 -1.29
CA CYS A 241 -7.50 -10.58 -2.61
C CYS A 241 -8.71 -11.04 -3.44
N ASN A 242 -8.84 -10.53 -4.66
CA ASN A 242 -9.72 -11.08 -5.67
C ASN A 242 -8.89 -11.62 -6.84
N PRO A 243 -8.52 -12.92 -6.81
CA PRO A 243 -7.68 -13.51 -7.85
C PRO A 243 -8.32 -13.51 -9.24
N SER A 244 -9.65 -13.40 -9.36
CA SER A 244 -10.31 -13.37 -10.66
C SER A 244 -10.20 -11.99 -11.35
N ARG A 245 -10.01 -10.93 -10.57
CA ARG A 245 -9.78 -9.56 -11.05
C ARG A 245 -8.30 -9.16 -11.05
N ALA A 246 -7.44 -10.00 -10.47
CA ALA A 246 -6.05 -9.66 -10.16
C ALA A 246 -5.94 -8.34 -9.38
N ASP A 247 -6.86 -8.16 -8.43
CA ASP A 247 -7.08 -6.89 -7.73
C ASP A 247 -7.34 -7.13 -6.24
N MET A 248 -7.02 -6.13 -5.42
CA MET A 248 -7.36 -6.07 -4.01
C MET A 248 -8.68 -5.31 -3.84
N VAL A 249 -9.71 -5.94 -3.29
CA VAL A 249 -11.05 -5.34 -3.16
C VAL A 249 -11.36 -4.98 -1.71
N ALA A 250 -12.10 -3.90 -1.48
CA ALA A 250 -12.52 -3.52 -0.14
C ALA A 250 -13.42 -4.59 0.50
N ASP A 251 -13.22 -4.86 1.79
CA ASP A 251 -14.19 -5.61 2.59
C ASP A 251 -15.37 -4.70 2.95
N LEU A 252 -16.50 -4.90 2.27
CA LEU A 252 -17.69 -4.08 2.50
C LEU A 252 -18.39 -4.35 3.86
N THR A 253 -17.95 -5.37 4.60
CA THR A 253 -18.45 -5.70 5.95
C THR A 253 -17.58 -5.10 7.06
N ALA A 254 -16.34 -4.69 6.77
CA ALA A 254 -15.46 -4.04 7.73
C ALA A 254 -15.96 -2.65 8.15
N SER A 255 -15.63 -2.16 9.34
CA SER A 255 -16.01 -0.81 9.79
C SER A 255 -15.54 0.30 8.81
N VAL A 256 -16.23 1.44 8.81
CA VAL A 256 -15.84 2.62 8.03
C VAL A 256 -14.65 3.29 8.70
N ALA A 257 -13.55 3.46 7.97
CA ALA A 257 -12.38 4.21 8.45
C ALA A 257 -12.74 5.69 8.57
N VAL A 258 -12.28 6.33 9.65
CA VAL A 258 -12.26 7.78 9.82
C VAL A 258 -10.82 8.23 9.93
N TYR A 259 -10.36 8.90 8.89
CA TYR A 259 -9.04 9.49 8.79
C TYR A 259 -9.07 10.93 9.31
N ALA A 260 -8.19 11.26 10.25
CA ALA A 260 -7.89 12.63 10.64
C ALA A 260 -6.66 13.15 9.87
N PRO A 261 -6.42 14.46 9.77
CA PRO A 261 -5.16 14.98 9.24
C PRO A 261 -3.97 14.56 10.11
N TYR A 262 -2.83 14.21 9.50
CA TYR A 262 -1.58 14.02 10.26
C TYR A 262 -0.82 15.34 10.47
N MET A 263 -1.14 16.38 9.69
CA MET A 263 -0.53 17.70 9.80
C MET A 263 -1.56 18.79 9.53
N LYS A 264 -1.53 19.85 10.33
CA LYS A 264 -2.36 21.05 10.20
C LYS A 264 -1.51 22.29 10.40
N TRP A 265 -1.69 23.30 9.57
CA TRP A 265 -0.99 24.57 9.73
C TRP A 265 -1.72 25.71 9.02
N ASN A 266 -1.28 26.94 9.29
CA ASN A 266 -1.73 28.12 8.58
C ASN A 266 -0.58 28.69 7.75
N THR A 267 -0.88 29.22 6.57
CA THR A 267 0.02 30.11 5.82
C THR A 267 -0.60 31.49 5.71
N SER A 268 0.21 32.51 5.39
CA SER A 268 -0.24 33.88 5.14
C SER A 268 0.39 34.39 3.85
N ASP A 269 -0.39 35.13 3.07
CA ASP A 269 0.12 35.76 1.85
C ASP A 269 1.05 36.94 2.22
N ASP A 270 2.36 36.77 2.03
CA ASP A 270 3.35 37.84 2.25
C ASP A 270 3.25 38.90 1.14
N SER A 271 2.37 39.89 1.30
CA SER A 271 2.54 41.18 0.61
C SER A 271 1.83 42.34 1.30
N SER A 272 2.63 43.29 1.78
CA SER A 272 2.23 44.56 2.41
C SER A 272 1.54 45.55 1.46
N SER A 273 0.99 45.12 0.32
CA SER A 273 0.46 46.04 -0.70
C SER A 273 -0.69 45.50 -1.57
N ARG A 274 -1.24 44.31 -1.30
CA ARG A 274 -2.44 43.82 -2.00
C ARG A 274 -3.65 43.82 -1.07
N ALA A 275 -4.72 44.50 -1.51
CA ALA A 275 -6.05 44.22 -1.00
C ALA A 275 -6.33 42.71 -1.23
N GLY A 276 -6.49 41.94 -0.15
CA GLY A 276 -6.66 40.48 -0.22
C GLY A 276 -5.50 39.64 0.33
N ALA A 277 -4.54 40.21 1.07
CA ALA A 277 -3.61 39.41 1.87
C ALA A 277 -4.40 38.58 2.90
N GLY A 278 -4.34 37.26 2.76
CA GLY A 278 -5.18 36.32 3.50
C GLY A 278 -4.40 35.25 4.24
N ARG A 279 -5.07 34.60 5.19
CA ARG A 279 -4.62 33.35 5.79
C ARG A 279 -5.21 32.18 5.01
N THR A 280 -4.44 31.10 4.89
CA THR A 280 -4.93 29.82 4.35
C THR A 280 -4.74 28.76 5.42
N ALA A 281 -5.81 28.03 5.72
CA ALA A 281 -5.77 26.88 6.62
C ALA A 281 -5.47 25.63 5.81
N HIS A 282 -4.57 24.78 6.29
CA HIS A 282 -4.13 23.56 5.60
C HIS A 282 -4.27 22.33 6.48
N ALA A 283 -4.68 21.21 5.88
CA ALA A 283 -4.78 19.92 6.53
C ALA A 283 -4.37 18.80 5.56
N ASP A 284 -3.36 18.02 5.94
CA ASP A 284 -2.84 16.93 5.13
C ASP A 284 -3.26 15.56 5.66
N PHE A 285 -3.66 14.68 4.74
CA PHE A 285 -4.11 13.32 4.99
C PHE A 285 -3.26 12.29 4.24
N MET A 286 -3.15 11.11 4.83
CA MET A 286 -2.79 9.86 4.13
C MET A 286 -3.92 8.85 4.28
N THR A 287 -4.43 8.33 3.17
CA THR A 287 -5.50 7.32 3.18
C THR A 287 -5.01 6.02 2.57
N SER A 288 -5.64 4.90 2.93
CA SER A 288 -5.55 3.66 2.15
C SER A 288 -6.19 3.85 0.76
N ARG A 289 -6.27 2.79 -0.04
CA ARG A 289 -6.84 2.85 -1.39
C ARG A 289 -8.22 3.48 -1.41
N LEU A 290 -8.45 4.34 -2.40
CA LEU A 290 -9.75 4.89 -2.73
C LEU A 290 -10.45 3.96 -3.72
N TYR A 291 -11.71 3.65 -3.45
CA TYR A 291 -12.50 2.71 -4.23
C TYR A 291 -13.66 3.48 -4.87
N ASP A 292 -13.84 3.27 -6.17
CA ASP A 292 -14.97 3.75 -6.96
C ASP A 292 -16.11 2.72 -6.85
N ASP A 293 -16.95 2.88 -5.83
CA ASP A 293 -18.07 2.01 -5.55
C ASP A 293 -19.21 2.82 -4.93
N ASP A 294 -20.41 2.73 -5.55
CA ASP A 294 -21.60 3.48 -5.13
C ASP A 294 -22.05 3.12 -3.71
N ASP A 295 -21.77 1.89 -3.24
CA ASP A 295 -22.10 1.43 -1.88
C ASP A 295 -20.98 1.74 -0.87
N ASN A 296 -19.87 2.33 -1.32
CA ASN A 296 -18.70 2.66 -0.53
C ASN A 296 -18.10 4.02 -0.93
N GLU A 297 -18.92 5.06 -0.81
CA GLU A 297 -18.50 6.44 -1.12
C GLU A 297 -17.48 6.97 -0.10
N ALA A 298 -16.31 7.40 -0.58
CA ALA A 298 -15.34 8.12 0.25
C ALA A 298 -15.81 9.57 0.47
N LYS A 299 -16.03 9.97 1.73
CA LYS A 299 -16.59 11.29 2.08
C LYS A 299 -15.55 12.19 2.71
N LEU A 300 -15.41 13.41 2.20
CA LEU A 300 -14.70 14.49 2.86
C LEU A 300 -15.70 15.33 3.67
N THR A 301 -15.47 15.45 4.97
CA THR A 301 -16.28 16.27 5.87
C THR A 301 -15.40 17.30 6.58
N ILE A 302 -15.81 18.56 6.53
CA ILE A 302 -15.15 19.67 7.25
C ILE A 302 -16.22 20.42 8.01
N ARG A 303 -16.03 20.53 9.33
CA ARG A 303 -17.00 21.12 10.25
C ARG A 303 -16.36 22.25 11.05
N HIS A 304 -17.03 23.39 11.11
CA HIS A 304 -16.61 24.49 11.97
C HIS A 304 -16.91 24.14 13.44
N ARG A 305 -15.92 24.24 14.32
CA ARG A 305 -15.96 23.69 15.68
C ARG A 305 -16.93 24.41 16.61
N GLU A 306 -16.91 25.75 16.61
CA GLU A 306 -17.72 26.53 17.55
C GLU A 306 -19.22 26.44 17.23
N SER A 307 -19.55 26.53 15.94
CA SER A 307 -20.94 26.52 15.47
C SER A 307 -21.48 25.12 15.17
N ASP A 308 -20.61 24.10 15.24
CA ASP A 308 -20.89 22.71 14.85
C ASP A 308 -21.45 22.54 13.43
N ARG A 309 -21.21 23.52 12.54
CA ARG A 309 -21.80 23.55 11.19
C ARG A 309 -20.91 22.79 10.22
N THR A 310 -21.48 21.86 9.46
CA THR A 310 -20.82 21.25 8.29
C THR A 310 -20.62 22.31 7.22
N VAL A 311 -19.35 22.61 6.92
CA VAL A 311 -18.94 23.62 5.94
C VAL A 311 -18.74 22.98 4.57
N ILE A 312 -18.16 21.79 4.55
CA ILE A 312 -17.97 20.96 3.35
C ILE A 312 -18.39 19.53 3.69
N GLU A 313 -19.19 18.96 2.81
CA GLU A 313 -19.48 17.53 2.71
C GLU A 313 -19.47 17.19 1.22
N ALA A 314 -18.58 16.30 0.79
CA ALA A 314 -18.41 15.98 -0.61
C ALA A 314 -17.95 14.54 -0.84
N ASP A 315 -18.41 13.96 -1.94
CA ASP A 315 -17.83 12.74 -2.52
C ASP A 315 -16.39 13.03 -2.98
N LEU A 316 -15.43 12.50 -2.22
CA LEU A 316 -14.01 12.73 -2.46
C LEU A 316 -13.53 12.08 -3.77
N CYS A 317 -13.98 10.85 -4.03
CA CYS A 317 -13.60 10.09 -5.22
C CYS A 317 -14.10 10.81 -6.48
N ASN A 318 -15.38 11.18 -6.51
CA ASN A 318 -15.95 11.91 -7.65
C ASN A 318 -15.33 13.29 -7.82
N LEU A 319 -15.07 14.02 -6.72
CA LEU A 319 -14.48 15.36 -6.78
C LEU A 319 -13.07 15.33 -7.39
N ILE A 320 -12.20 14.44 -6.89
CA ILE A 320 -10.85 14.22 -7.43
C ILE A 320 -10.92 13.67 -8.87
N GLY A 321 -11.83 12.73 -9.10
CA GLY A 321 -12.08 12.08 -10.37
C GLY A 321 -12.47 13.01 -11.51
N GLN A 322 -12.82 14.26 -11.25
CA GLN A 322 -13.08 15.28 -12.28
C GLN A 322 -11.85 15.61 -13.14
N LEU A 323 -10.65 15.26 -12.66
CA LEU A 323 -9.38 15.40 -13.38
C LEU A 323 -9.08 14.21 -14.32
N ARG A 324 -9.85 13.11 -14.27
CA ARG A 324 -9.54 11.89 -15.04
C ARG A 324 -9.52 12.05 -16.56
N ASN A 325 -10.19 13.09 -17.06
CA ASN A 325 -10.27 13.42 -18.49
C ASN A 325 -9.38 14.63 -18.86
N TYR A 326 -8.46 15.05 -17.98
CA TYR A 326 -7.60 16.21 -18.24
C TYR A 326 -6.64 15.96 -19.41
N ASP A 327 -6.10 14.74 -19.51
CA ASP A 327 -5.39 14.30 -20.72
C ASP A 327 -6.43 13.87 -21.76
N GLU A 328 -6.70 14.71 -22.77
CA GLU A 328 -7.69 14.40 -23.82
C GLU A 328 -7.33 13.14 -24.63
N THR A 329 -6.08 12.68 -24.56
CA THR A 329 -5.61 11.47 -25.25
C THR A 329 -5.87 10.19 -24.46
N GLN A 330 -6.17 10.30 -23.17
CA GLN A 330 -6.40 9.16 -22.27
C GLN A 330 -7.71 9.33 -21.51
N ARG A 331 -8.57 8.32 -21.61
CA ARG A 331 -9.85 8.31 -20.88
C ARG A 331 -9.80 7.22 -19.83
N TYR A 332 -9.24 7.56 -18.67
CA TYR A 332 -9.21 6.64 -17.53
C TYR A 332 -10.62 6.41 -17.00
N THR A 333 -10.90 5.18 -16.56
CA THR A 333 -12.03 4.96 -15.65
C THR A 333 -11.77 5.71 -14.35
N LEU A 334 -12.79 5.90 -13.52
CA LEU A 334 -12.59 6.59 -12.24
C LEU A 334 -11.66 5.76 -11.34
N GLN A 335 -11.89 4.46 -11.17
CA GLN A 335 -10.97 3.58 -10.43
C GLN A 335 -9.53 3.64 -10.97
N GLU A 336 -9.31 3.53 -12.28
CA GLU A 336 -7.95 3.59 -12.85
C GLU A 336 -7.26 4.92 -12.55
N PHE A 337 -7.98 6.04 -12.63
CA PHE A 337 -7.45 7.35 -12.29
C PHE A 337 -7.08 7.46 -10.80
N LEU A 338 -7.95 6.95 -9.91
CA LEU A 338 -7.70 6.92 -8.47
C LEU A 338 -6.49 6.05 -8.12
N ASP A 339 -6.29 4.94 -8.83
CA ASP A 339 -5.16 4.04 -8.61
C ASP A 339 -3.84 4.66 -9.10
N ARG A 340 -3.82 5.27 -10.30
CA ARG A 340 -2.63 5.91 -10.87
C ARG A 340 -2.23 7.22 -10.18
N GLY A 341 -3.20 7.95 -9.62
CA GLY A 341 -2.98 9.20 -8.90
C GLY A 341 -2.70 8.98 -7.41
N TYR A 342 -1.83 9.80 -6.81
CA TYR A 342 -1.46 9.64 -5.40
C TYR A 342 -1.13 10.91 -4.61
N ASP A 343 -1.05 12.10 -5.23
CA ASP A 343 -0.78 13.40 -4.58
C ASP A 343 -1.86 14.41 -4.99
N PHE A 344 -3.01 14.34 -4.33
CA PHE A 344 -4.17 15.19 -4.62
C PHE A 344 -4.21 16.42 -3.73
N ARG A 345 -4.54 17.57 -4.32
CA ARG A 345 -4.66 18.84 -3.58
C ARG A 345 -5.98 19.52 -3.90
N LEU A 346 -6.74 19.85 -2.86
CA LEU A 346 -8.04 20.49 -2.96
C LEU A 346 -8.01 21.82 -2.20
N THR A 347 -8.28 22.92 -2.90
CA THR A 347 -8.37 24.25 -2.28
C THR A 347 -9.81 24.74 -2.35
N PHE A 348 -10.49 24.75 -1.21
CA PHE A 348 -11.86 25.24 -1.09
C PHE A 348 -11.89 26.73 -0.76
N PHE A 349 -12.74 27.46 -1.45
CA PHE A 349 -13.00 28.88 -1.22
C PHE A 349 -14.38 29.03 -0.59
N LEU A 350 -14.39 29.54 0.64
CA LEU A 350 -15.59 29.73 1.44
C LEU A 350 -16.15 31.14 1.23
N LYS A 351 -17.44 31.30 1.51
CA LYS A 351 -18.11 32.59 1.68
C LYS A 351 -19.29 32.41 2.61
N GLY A 352 -19.43 33.24 3.66
CA GLY A 352 -20.44 33.01 4.70
C GLY A 352 -20.31 31.65 5.41
N GLY A 353 -19.12 31.05 5.32
CA GLY A 353 -18.77 29.70 5.75
C GLY A 353 -19.52 28.56 5.05
N GLU A 354 -19.94 28.78 3.81
CA GLU A 354 -20.25 27.74 2.84
C GLU A 354 -19.21 27.75 1.72
N TRP A 355 -18.81 26.58 1.22
CA TRP A 355 -17.87 26.53 0.10
C TRP A 355 -18.56 26.91 -1.22
N GLN A 356 -17.94 27.82 -1.96
CA GLN A 356 -18.47 28.37 -3.22
C GLN A 356 -17.90 27.61 -4.42
N TYR A 357 -16.60 27.32 -4.37
CA TYR A 357 -15.91 26.54 -5.38
C TYR A 357 -14.66 25.91 -4.78
N THR A 358 -14.14 24.91 -5.48
CA THR A 358 -12.90 24.24 -5.12
C THR A 358 -12.00 24.07 -6.33
N ASP A 359 -10.71 24.32 -6.14
CA ASP A 359 -9.69 24.01 -7.12
C ASP A 359 -9.08 22.65 -6.76
N VAL A 360 -9.32 21.66 -7.62
CA VAL A 360 -8.78 20.31 -7.49
C VAL A 360 -7.58 20.18 -8.40
N SER A 361 -6.45 19.69 -7.86
CA SER A 361 -5.22 19.51 -8.62
C SER A 361 -4.48 18.25 -8.21
N ILE A 362 -3.55 17.83 -9.06
CA ILE A 362 -2.60 16.76 -8.76
C ILE A 362 -1.17 17.33 -8.79
N GLY A 363 -0.45 17.20 -7.67
CA GLY A 363 0.84 17.89 -7.49
C GLY A 363 1.92 17.45 -8.47
N ILE A 364 1.93 16.17 -8.85
CA ILE A 364 2.96 15.56 -9.69
C ILE A 364 2.92 16.05 -11.15
N LEU A 365 1.73 16.38 -11.66
CA LEU A 365 1.53 16.76 -13.07
C LEU A 365 1.09 18.21 -13.26
N GLY A 366 0.82 18.94 -12.17
CA GLY A 366 0.35 20.33 -12.21
C GLY A 366 -1.03 20.50 -12.85
N TRP A 367 -1.76 19.41 -13.11
CA TRP A 367 -3.13 19.48 -13.63
C TRP A 367 -4.04 20.08 -12.57
N SER A 368 -4.92 20.99 -12.98
CA SER A 368 -5.87 21.64 -12.09
C SER A 368 -7.22 21.88 -12.77
N LYS A 369 -8.29 21.80 -11.99
CA LYS A 369 -9.66 22.05 -12.43
C LYS A 369 -10.43 22.73 -11.32
N ARG A 370 -11.05 23.86 -11.67
CA ARG A 370 -11.98 24.57 -10.80
C ARG A 370 -13.36 23.95 -10.92
N ILE A 371 -13.99 23.67 -9.79
CA ILE A 371 -15.32 23.08 -9.67
C ILE A 371 -16.18 24.03 -8.86
N GLN A 372 -17.30 24.46 -9.44
CA GLN A 372 -18.27 25.31 -8.75
C GLN A 372 -19.21 24.44 -7.90
N ASN A 373 -19.58 24.94 -6.73
CA ASN A 373 -20.68 24.37 -5.98
C ASN A 373 -22.00 24.80 -6.64
N VAL A 374 -22.49 24.02 -7.61
CA VAL A 374 -23.74 24.29 -8.36
C VAL A 374 -25.01 24.10 -7.52
N SER A 375 -24.89 23.82 -6.22
CA SER A 375 -26.01 23.70 -5.28
C SER A 375 -26.54 25.05 -4.74
N LEU A 376 -26.06 26.19 -5.27
CA LEU A 376 -26.37 27.54 -4.76
C LEU A 376 -27.18 28.41 -5.74
N ASP A 377 -27.87 27.81 -6.71
CA ASP A 377 -28.94 28.48 -7.48
C ASP A 377 -30.33 28.17 -6.90
#